data_AF-L1PCN0-F1
#
_entry.id   AF-L1PCN0-F1
#
_cell.length_a   1.000
_cell.length_b   1.000
_cell.length_c   1.000
_cell.angle_alpha   90.00
_cell.angle_beta   90.00
_cell.angle_gamma   90.00
#
_symmetry.space_group_name_H-M   'P 1'
#
loop_
_entity.id
_entity.type
_entity.pdbx_description
1 polymer ?
#
loop_
_entity_poly.entity_id
_entity_poly.type
_entity_poly.pdbx_seq_one_letter_code
_entity_poly.pdbx_strand_id
1 'polypeptide(L)'
;MNKPILMVALAASLLIGCGTQNLEKVPQKLTPLTTKYSEETLKKWPHEGFKQGFPGLDLAEAYKLLQNLKPTNVIVGIVDSGVDINHEDLKAVIWTNPNEIPNNGIDDDKNGYVDDVHGWNFLGNIAQANTEMTRIVRAKDTKSPMYKKAKEAYEKEVKTAEKSIEGYEKLIEMVNVSDKQLRKIVGKEVYNAEDLEAATKGKNFDEFTTQIISFMKEILADVEDSKELKEELPKAIEHFNTQLKYHLNTEFDPRKQILKDDENDWNNKHYGNGNVIGPDPEEALHGTHVAGIVAAVRDNGIGMNGVANAAIIMPVRAVPDGDEYDKDIALAIRYAVDNGAKVINTSFGKAYSPHKEWVYEAIKYAASKDVLIVNAAGNDSEDIDVKETFPNDEVDGKEIADNFLTVGALNYQYNEKLVASFSNYGKRNVDVFAPGVKIYATTPGNKYEFLQGTSMASPEVAGLAALLRSYFPTLTAAQVKEVIMKSGIRIPLKVYVGDRDETGKQPMKKFSELSTTGTIVNAKNAVLLAAKKANVKLK
;
A
#
# COMPACT_ATOMS: atom_id res chain seq x y z
N MET A 1 39.66 -37.36 32.20
CA MET A 1 40.73 -37.34 31.17
C MET A 1 40.10 -37.43 29.79
N ASN A 2 40.27 -36.34 29.03
CA ASN A 2 40.31 -36.17 27.58
C ASN A 2 39.32 -36.91 26.65
N LYS A 3 38.39 -36.11 26.09
CA LYS A 3 37.69 -36.36 24.82
C LYS A 3 38.64 -36.08 23.64
N PRO A 4 38.60 -36.83 22.53
CA PRO A 4 39.26 -36.43 21.30
C PRO A 4 38.34 -35.58 20.41
N ILE A 5 38.95 -34.57 19.81
CA ILE A 5 38.41 -33.56 18.91
C ILE A 5 38.30 -34.19 17.51
N LEU A 6 37.14 -34.09 16.85
CA LEU A 6 36.99 -34.36 15.43
C LEU A 6 36.77 -33.02 14.72
N MET A 7 37.78 -32.58 13.97
CA MET A 7 37.72 -31.44 13.06
C MET A 7 36.72 -31.73 11.93
N VAL A 8 35.70 -30.87 11.79
CA VAL A 8 34.88 -30.80 10.58
C VAL A 8 35.52 -29.74 9.67
N ALA A 9 35.97 -30.18 8.50
CA ALA A 9 36.53 -29.35 7.46
C ALA A 9 35.47 -28.38 6.89
N LEU A 10 35.74 -27.09 6.97
CA LEU A 10 34.99 -26.04 6.29
C LEU A 10 35.37 -26.05 4.81
N ALA A 11 34.48 -26.53 3.95
CA ALA A 11 34.63 -26.37 2.51
C ALA A 11 34.24 -24.94 2.12
N ALA A 12 35.22 -24.05 2.08
CA ALA A 12 35.11 -22.75 1.44
C ALA A 12 35.08 -22.96 -0.09
N SER A 13 33.91 -22.81 -0.70
CA SER A 13 33.79 -22.73 -2.16
C SER A 13 34.31 -21.38 -2.64
N LEU A 14 35.44 -21.44 -3.34
CA LEU A 14 36.07 -20.35 -4.08
C LEU A 14 35.11 -19.75 -5.12
N LEU A 15 34.79 -18.47 -4.95
CA LEU A 15 34.22 -17.63 -5.99
C LEU A 15 35.33 -17.27 -7.00
N ILE A 16 35.34 -17.97 -8.14
CA ILE A 16 36.14 -17.57 -9.30
C ILE A 16 35.44 -16.39 -9.98
N GLY A 17 36.22 -15.35 -10.26
CA GLY A 17 35.77 -14.03 -10.68
C GLY A 17 34.98 -13.96 -11.99
N CYS A 18 33.94 -13.14 -11.96
CA CYS A 18 33.41 -12.36 -13.07
C CYS A 18 33.07 -10.98 -12.50
N GLY A 19 33.40 -9.92 -13.26
CA GLY A 19 33.52 -8.54 -12.78
C GLY A 19 32.46 -8.11 -11.77
N THR A 20 32.91 -7.49 -10.67
CA THR A 20 32.05 -6.79 -9.71
C THR A 20 31.30 -5.69 -10.46
N GLN A 21 30.10 -5.99 -10.93
CA GLN A 21 29.15 -4.96 -11.30
C GLN A 21 28.91 -4.12 -10.03
N ASN A 22 29.19 -2.83 -10.11
CA ASN A 22 29.09 -1.90 -8.99
C ASN A 22 27.61 -1.75 -8.57
N LEU A 23 27.16 -2.62 -7.66
CA LEU A 23 25.90 -2.45 -6.94
C LEU A 23 25.88 -1.06 -6.30
N GLU A 24 24.70 -0.44 -6.24
CA GLU A 24 24.54 0.86 -5.59
C GLU A 24 24.92 0.77 -4.10
N LYS A 25 25.69 1.76 -3.63
CA LYS A 25 26.17 1.84 -2.25
C LYS A 25 25.37 2.91 -1.50
N VAL A 26 25.04 2.64 -0.25
CA VAL A 26 24.43 3.63 0.64
C VAL A 26 25.36 4.83 0.87
N PRO A 27 24.82 6.06 1.02
CA PRO A 27 25.62 7.23 1.33
C PRO A 27 26.15 7.16 2.76
N GLN A 28 27.34 7.74 2.99
CA GLN A 28 27.94 7.82 4.33
C GLN A 28 27.26 8.87 5.22
N LYS A 29 26.68 9.91 4.61
CA LYS A 29 26.06 11.03 5.33
C LYS A 29 24.54 10.85 5.38
N LEU A 30 23.98 11.05 6.57
CA LEU A 30 22.53 11.06 6.79
C LEU A 30 21.91 12.35 6.28
N THR A 31 20.65 12.26 5.88
CA THR A 31 19.81 13.41 5.55
C THR A 31 19.47 14.17 6.84
N PRO A 32 19.80 15.47 6.96
CA PRO A 32 19.44 16.25 8.14
C PRO A 32 17.91 16.21 8.38
N LEU A 33 17.49 16.04 9.63
CA LEU A 33 16.07 15.96 10.01
C LEU A 33 15.28 17.23 9.63
N THR A 34 15.95 18.37 9.52
CA THR A 34 15.38 19.67 9.14
C THR A 34 15.24 19.88 7.64
N THR A 35 15.66 18.92 6.81
CA THR A 35 15.60 19.04 5.36
C THR A 35 14.15 19.08 4.89
N LYS A 36 13.77 20.15 4.19
CA LYS A 36 12.49 20.29 3.50
C LYS A 36 12.69 20.09 1.99
N TYR A 37 11.74 19.43 1.35
CA TYR A 37 11.73 19.23 -0.09
C TYR A 37 10.51 19.92 -0.70
N SER A 38 10.67 20.47 -1.89
CA SER A 38 9.53 20.98 -2.67
C SER A 38 8.67 19.81 -3.17
N GLU A 39 7.38 20.07 -3.42
CA GLU A 39 6.49 19.07 -4.01
C GLU A 39 7.02 18.53 -5.33
N GLU A 40 7.53 19.39 -6.22
CA GLU A 40 8.12 18.98 -7.51
C GLU A 40 9.30 18.01 -7.37
N THR A 41 10.05 18.12 -6.28
CA THR A 41 11.10 17.14 -5.95
C THR A 41 10.48 15.81 -5.47
N LEU A 42 9.47 15.89 -4.60
CA LEU A 42 8.80 14.71 -4.07
C LEU A 42 7.98 13.95 -5.12
N LYS A 43 7.45 14.60 -6.16
CA LYS A 43 6.79 13.89 -7.27
C LYS A 43 7.68 12.84 -7.95
N LYS A 44 9.01 12.96 -7.83
CA LYS A 44 9.99 12.10 -8.50
C LYS A 44 10.74 11.16 -7.55
N TRP A 45 10.72 11.45 -6.25
CA TRP A 45 11.57 10.78 -5.26
C TRP A 45 11.48 9.24 -5.25
N PRO A 46 10.31 8.59 -5.50
CA PRO A 46 10.22 7.13 -5.45
C PRO A 46 11.10 6.47 -6.51
N HIS A 47 11.29 7.14 -7.65
CA HIS A 47 12.00 6.63 -8.81
C HIS A 47 13.49 7.00 -8.81
N GLU A 48 13.90 7.91 -7.92
CA GLU A 48 15.28 8.38 -7.77
C GLU A 48 16.12 7.42 -6.92
N GLY A 49 17.44 7.46 -7.08
CA GLY A 49 18.40 6.69 -6.30
C GLY A 49 19.15 7.53 -5.27
N PHE A 50 20.09 6.91 -4.55
CA PHE A 50 20.90 7.60 -3.55
C PHE A 50 21.82 8.65 -4.17
N LYS A 51 22.15 8.52 -5.46
CA LYS A 51 22.88 9.56 -6.21
C LYS A 51 22.14 10.90 -6.22
N GLN A 52 20.81 10.88 -6.17
CA GLN A 52 19.95 12.06 -6.11
C GLN A 52 19.50 12.38 -4.68
N GLY A 53 20.01 11.64 -3.68
CA GLY A 53 19.73 11.87 -2.27
C GLY A 53 18.46 11.19 -1.75
N PHE A 54 17.87 10.26 -2.52
CA PHE A 54 16.64 9.57 -2.13
C PHE A 54 16.83 8.06 -1.97
N PRO A 55 16.17 7.42 -0.98
CA PRO A 55 16.14 5.96 -0.84
C PRO A 55 15.06 5.33 -1.74
N GLY A 56 15.02 5.70 -3.03
CA GLY A 56 14.06 5.17 -4.01
C GLY A 56 14.61 4.03 -4.87
N LEU A 57 13.94 3.73 -5.99
CA LEU A 57 14.19 2.55 -6.82
C LEU A 57 15.42 2.67 -7.76
N ASP A 58 15.95 3.87 -8.03
CA ASP A 58 16.96 4.12 -9.08
C ASP A 58 16.52 3.63 -10.48
N LEU A 59 15.28 3.95 -10.89
CA LEU A 59 14.70 3.47 -12.14
C LEU A 59 15.39 4.01 -13.38
N ALA A 60 15.88 5.26 -13.35
CA ALA A 60 16.56 5.85 -14.49
C ALA A 60 17.81 5.03 -14.89
N GLU A 61 18.58 4.54 -13.92
CA GLU A 61 19.74 3.69 -14.19
C GLU A 61 19.33 2.27 -14.62
N ALA A 62 18.22 1.74 -14.10
CA ALA A 62 17.65 0.47 -14.56
C ALA A 62 17.28 0.53 -16.06
N TYR A 63 16.54 1.57 -16.49
CA TYR A 63 16.16 1.73 -17.90
C TYR A 63 17.36 1.98 -18.82
N LYS A 64 18.43 2.65 -18.36
CA LYS A 64 19.69 2.78 -19.12
C LYS A 64 20.31 1.41 -19.44
N LEU A 65 20.22 0.44 -18.54
CA LEU A 65 20.72 -0.92 -18.77
C LEU A 65 19.86 -1.69 -19.80
N LEU A 66 18.57 -1.39 -19.84
CA LEU A 66 17.56 -2.09 -20.65
C LEU A 66 17.39 -1.52 -22.07
N GLN A 67 18.02 -0.38 -22.41
CA GLN A 67 17.76 0.37 -23.64
C GLN A 67 17.94 -0.39 -24.97
N ASN A 68 18.69 -1.51 -24.99
CA ASN A 68 18.91 -2.34 -26.17
C ASN A 68 18.03 -3.61 -26.20
N LEU A 69 17.18 -3.79 -25.19
CA LEU A 69 16.27 -4.92 -25.08
C LEU A 69 14.86 -4.46 -25.45
N LYS A 70 14.07 -5.38 -26.00
CA LYS A 70 12.66 -5.15 -26.30
C LYS A 70 11.81 -5.83 -25.23
N PRO A 71 10.98 -5.10 -24.48
CA PRO A 71 10.09 -5.72 -23.50
C PRO A 71 8.92 -6.43 -24.18
N THR A 72 8.35 -7.41 -23.47
CA THR A 72 7.06 -8.02 -23.77
C THR A 72 6.01 -7.53 -22.77
N ASN A 73 4.76 -7.40 -23.19
CA ASN A 73 3.68 -6.98 -22.29
C ASN A 73 3.50 -7.97 -21.13
N VAL A 74 3.29 -7.43 -19.93
CA VAL A 74 3.02 -8.20 -18.70
C VAL A 74 1.70 -7.72 -18.12
N ILE A 75 0.74 -8.63 -17.98
CA ILE A 75 -0.53 -8.33 -17.32
C ILE A 75 -0.30 -8.27 -15.81
N VAL A 76 -0.71 -7.16 -15.19
CA VAL A 76 -0.69 -6.93 -13.75
C VAL A 76 -2.13 -6.81 -13.24
N GLY A 77 -2.56 -7.78 -12.43
CA GLY A 77 -3.85 -7.73 -11.75
C GLY A 77 -3.80 -6.75 -10.58
N ILE A 78 -4.69 -5.75 -10.57
CA ILE A 78 -4.85 -4.81 -9.45
C ILE A 78 -6.09 -5.25 -8.68
N VAL A 79 -5.88 -6.04 -7.62
CA VAL A 79 -6.97 -6.49 -6.73
C VAL A 79 -7.19 -5.40 -5.68
N ASP A 80 -8.21 -4.57 -5.88
CA ASP A 80 -8.38 -3.33 -5.12
C ASP A 80 -9.86 -2.83 -5.10
N SER A 81 -10.06 -1.55 -4.78
CA SER A 81 -11.31 -0.79 -4.70
C SER A 81 -11.97 -0.45 -6.04
N GLY A 82 -11.23 -0.63 -7.13
CA GLY A 82 -11.63 -0.27 -8.48
C GLY A 82 -10.55 0.59 -9.14
N VAL A 83 -10.63 0.71 -10.47
CA VAL A 83 -9.67 1.52 -11.24
C VAL A 83 -10.45 2.36 -12.25
N ASP A 84 -10.19 3.67 -12.29
CA ASP A 84 -10.68 4.55 -13.35
C ASP A 84 -9.97 4.22 -14.67
N ILE A 85 -10.55 3.27 -15.40
CA ILE A 85 -10.05 2.81 -16.70
C ILE A 85 -10.10 3.89 -17.79
N ASN A 86 -10.78 5.02 -17.55
CA ASN A 86 -10.88 6.13 -18.48
C ASN A 86 -9.82 7.22 -18.23
N HIS A 87 -9.04 7.10 -17.16
CA HIS A 87 -7.99 8.05 -16.81
C HIS A 87 -7.01 8.24 -17.99
N GLU A 88 -6.69 9.50 -18.31
CA GLU A 88 -5.91 9.87 -19.50
C GLU A 88 -4.55 9.17 -19.59
N ASP A 89 -3.94 8.92 -18.43
CA ASP A 89 -2.63 8.31 -18.26
C ASP A 89 -2.66 6.78 -18.10
N LEU A 90 -3.86 6.18 -18.01
CA LEU A 90 -4.05 4.73 -17.82
C LEU A 90 -4.77 4.05 -18.98
N LYS A 91 -5.70 4.73 -19.67
CA LYS A 91 -6.56 4.12 -20.71
C LYS A 91 -5.79 3.38 -21.82
N ALA A 92 -4.55 3.75 -22.09
CA ALA A 92 -3.70 3.10 -23.09
C ALA A 92 -3.05 1.80 -22.61
N VAL A 93 -3.07 1.53 -21.30
CA VAL A 93 -2.48 0.35 -20.66
C VAL A 93 -3.51 -0.50 -19.94
N ILE A 94 -4.82 -0.25 -20.11
CA ILE A 94 -5.87 -1.11 -19.55
C ILE A 94 -5.97 -2.41 -20.38
N TRP A 95 -6.01 -3.53 -19.68
CA TRP A 95 -6.21 -4.85 -20.24
C TRP A 95 -7.59 -4.94 -20.89
N THR A 96 -7.66 -5.61 -22.02
CA THR A 96 -8.93 -5.95 -22.68
C THR A 96 -8.95 -7.46 -22.89
N ASN A 97 -9.99 -8.14 -22.41
CA ASN A 97 -10.18 -9.56 -22.64
C ASN A 97 -10.32 -9.80 -24.15
N PRO A 98 -9.35 -10.44 -24.82
CA PRO A 98 -9.42 -10.64 -26.26
C PRO A 98 -10.49 -11.65 -26.68
N ASN A 99 -11.08 -12.37 -25.71
CA ASN A 99 -12.07 -13.41 -25.96
C ASN A 99 -13.52 -12.94 -25.72
N GLU A 100 -13.73 -11.70 -25.27
CA GLU A 100 -15.05 -11.12 -25.01
C GLU A 100 -15.51 -10.17 -26.12
N ILE A 101 -16.81 -10.18 -26.42
CA ILE A 101 -17.47 -9.19 -27.27
C ILE A 101 -18.19 -8.19 -26.35
N PRO A 102 -17.75 -6.92 -26.30
CA PRO A 102 -18.28 -5.98 -25.31
C PRO A 102 -19.80 -5.74 -25.39
N ASN A 103 -20.46 -5.87 -24.24
CA ASN A 103 -21.86 -5.50 -23.99
C ASN A 103 -22.87 -6.35 -24.79
N ASN A 104 -22.57 -7.62 -25.04
CA ASN A 104 -23.51 -8.54 -25.70
C ASN A 104 -24.36 -9.33 -24.68
N GLY A 105 -24.06 -9.25 -23.38
CA GLY A 105 -24.75 -9.97 -22.32
C GLY A 105 -24.45 -11.48 -22.29
N ILE A 106 -23.36 -11.91 -22.91
CA ILE A 106 -22.93 -13.30 -23.05
C ILE A 106 -21.53 -13.42 -22.44
N ASP A 107 -21.28 -14.56 -21.79
CA ASP A 107 -19.94 -15.01 -21.42
C ASP A 107 -19.35 -15.75 -22.64
N ASP A 108 -18.61 -15.02 -23.47
CA ASP A 108 -18.16 -15.48 -24.79
C ASP A 108 -17.01 -16.50 -24.66
N ASP A 109 -16.15 -16.30 -23.66
CA ASP A 109 -15.01 -17.17 -23.39
C ASP A 109 -15.33 -18.36 -22.45
N LYS A 110 -16.53 -18.34 -21.85
CA LYS A 110 -17.09 -19.37 -20.96
C LYS A 110 -16.29 -19.52 -19.66
N ASN A 111 -15.68 -18.44 -19.18
CA ASN A 111 -14.95 -18.40 -17.93
C ASN A 111 -15.87 -18.20 -16.70
N GLY A 112 -17.16 -17.95 -16.92
CA GLY A 112 -18.19 -17.74 -15.91
C GLY A 112 -18.42 -16.27 -15.54
N TYR A 113 -17.88 -15.32 -16.30
CA TYR A 113 -17.95 -13.88 -16.06
C TYR A 113 -18.45 -13.15 -17.32
N VAL A 114 -19.74 -12.82 -17.32
CA VAL A 114 -20.41 -12.17 -18.47
C VAL A 114 -19.88 -10.75 -18.68
N ASP A 115 -19.46 -10.44 -19.91
CA ASP A 115 -18.96 -9.11 -20.31
C ASP A 115 -17.77 -8.61 -19.45
N ASP A 116 -16.81 -9.48 -19.10
CA ASP A 116 -15.62 -9.14 -18.30
C ASP A 116 -14.51 -8.42 -19.11
N VAL A 117 -14.92 -7.50 -19.99
CA VAL A 117 -14.13 -6.87 -21.05
C VAL A 117 -12.80 -6.27 -20.55
N HIS A 118 -12.80 -5.63 -19.38
CA HIS A 118 -11.60 -4.98 -18.83
C HIS A 118 -11.15 -5.59 -17.51
N GLY A 119 -11.80 -6.65 -17.03
CA GLY A 119 -11.62 -7.18 -15.69
C GLY A 119 -12.97 -7.44 -15.01
N TRP A 120 -12.94 -7.65 -13.69
CA TRP A 120 -14.14 -8.05 -12.94
C TRP A 120 -14.33 -7.31 -11.63
N ASN A 121 -15.59 -7.13 -11.23
CA ASN A 121 -16.00 -6.54 -9.96
C ASN A 121 -16.84 -7.53 -9.14
N PHE A 122 -16.25 -8.10 -8.09
CA PHE A 122 -16.88 -9.06 -7.18
C PHE A 122 -17.88 -8.42 -6.21
N LEU A 123 -17.79 -7.11 -6.01
CA LEU A 123 -18.62 -6.38 -5.05
C LEU A 123 -19.96 -5.92 -5.65
N GLY A 124 -20.13 -5.99 -6.97
CA GLY A 124 -21.29 -5.43 -7.65
C GLY A 124 -21.45 -3.94 -7.32
N ASN A 125 -22.61 -3.54 -6.80
CA ASN A 125 -22.89 -2.16 -6.41
C ASN A 125 -22.60 -1.87 -4.92
N ILE A 126 -21.80 -2.71 -4.26
CA ILE A 126 -21.37 -2.46 -2.88
C ILE A 126 -20.20 -1.47 -2.89
N ALA A 127 -20.40 -0.38 -2.17
CA ALA A 127 -19.44 0.68 -1.89
C ALA A 127 -18.84 0.47 -0.49
N GLN A 128 -19.72 0.60 0.50
CA GLN A 128 -19.44 0.47 1.93
C GLN A 128 -19.66 -0.97 2.42
N ALA A 129 -18.81 -1.46 3.31
CA ALA A 129 -18.93 -2.77 3.96
C ALA A 129 -18.58 -2.70 5.45
N ASN A 130 -18.97 -3.73 6.21
CA ASN A 130 -18.51 -3.82 7.59
C ASN A 130 -17.01 -4.18 7.66
N THR A 131 -16.38 -3.93 8.80
CA THR A 131 -15.16 -4.63 9.17
C THR A 131 -15.45 -6.11 9.46
N GLU A 132 -14.44 -6.97 9.36
CA GLU A 132 -14.57 -8.41 9.60
C GLU A 132 -14.95 -8.68 11.06
N MET A 133 -14.41 -7.91 12.01
CA MET A 133 -14.79 -8.03 13.42
C MET A 133 -16.30 -7.80 13.62
N THR A 134 -16.88 -6.84 12.90
CA THR A 134 -18.31 -6.53 12.97
C THR A 134 -19.15 -7.66 12.38
N ARG A 135 -18.69 -8.28 11.27
CA ARG A 135 -19.33 -9.48 10.70
C ARG A 135 -19.32 -10.66 11.68
N ILE A 136 -18.17 -10.90 12.33
CA ILE A 136 -18.04 -11.94 13.36
C ILE A 136 -18.98 -11.67 14.55
N VAL A 137 -19.08 -10.42 15.02
CA VAL A 137 -19.98 -10.03 16.11
C VAL A 137 -21.44 -10.22 15.70
N ARG A 138 -21.82 -9.82 14.46
CA ARG A 138 -23.16 -10.01 13.90
C ARG A 138 -23.57 -11.48 13.83
N ALA A 139 -22.64 -12.37 13.47
CA ALA A 139 -22.90 -13.81 13.36
C ALA A 139 -23.24 -14.47 14.72
N LYS A 140 -22.80 -13.88 15.84
CA LYS A 140 -23.10 -14.35 17.22
C LYS A 140 -22.72 -15.81 17.49
N ASP A 141 -21.73 -16.35 16.78
CA ASP A 141 -21.18 -17.67 17.07
C ASP A 141 -20.25 -17.61 18.29
N THR A 142 -20.84 -17.66 19.49
CA THR A 142 -20.13 -17.58 20.77
C THR A 142 -19.19 -18.77 21.03
N LYS A 143 -19.26 -19.84 20.22
CA LYS A 143 -18.36 -20.99 20.32
C LYS A 143 -17.09 -20.81 19.50
N SER A 144 -17.09 -19.89 18.53
CA SER A 144 -15.90 -19.59 17.73
C SER A 144 -14.78 -19.00 18.60
N PRO A 145 -13.55 -19.51 18.53
CA PRO A 145 -12.40 -18.93 19.23
C PRO A 145 -12.14 -17.46 18.88
N MET A 146 -12.54 -17.03 17.67
CA MET A 146 -12.36 -15.65 17.21
C MET A 146 -13.39 -14.68 17.82
N TYR A 147 -14.59 -15.16 18.17
CA TYR A 147 -15.71 -14.30 18.57
C TYR A 147 -15.38 -13.39 19.76
N LYS A 148 -14.76 -13.94 20.81
CA LYS A 148 -14.41 -13.15 22.00
C LYS A 148 -13.43 -12.01 21.66
N LYS A 149 -12.36 -12.33 20.90
CA LYS A 149 -11.35 -11.34 20.49
C LYS A 149 -11.94 -10.29 19.56
N ALA A 150 -12.77 -10.70 18.60
CA ALA A 150 -13.45 -9.78 17.68
C ALA A 150 -14.43 -8.86 18.43
N LYS A 151 -15.19 -9.40 19.40
CA LYS A 151 -16.12 -8.62 20.21
C LYS A 151 -15.40 -7.57 21.08
N GLU A 152 -14.32 -7.94 21.74
CA GLU A 152 -13.51 -7.00 22.55
C GLU A 152 -12.92 -5.88 21.68
N ALA A 153 -12.42 -6.21 20.49
CA ALA A 153 -11.92 -5.21 19.53
C ALA A 153 -13.06 -4.30 19.02
N TYR A 154 -14.18 -4.88 18.61
CA TYR A 154 -15.36 -4.16 18.17
C TYR A 154 -15.86 -3.15 19.21
N GLU A 155 -16.03 -3.58 20.47
CA GLU A 155 -16.47 -2.70 21.55
C GLU A 155 -15.48 -1.55 21.81
N LYS A 156 -14.17 -1.83 21.64
CA LYS A 156 -13.13 -0.80 21.74
C LYS A 156 -13.21 0.20 20.58
N GLU A 157 -13.38 -0.26 19.34
CA GLU A 157 -13.46 0.61 18.16
C GLU A 157 -14.71 1.49 18.20
N VAL A 158 -15.89 0.94 18.55
CA VAL A 158 -17.12 1.72 18.73
C VAL A 158 -16.91 2.84 19.75
N LYS A 159 -16.37 2.50 20.93
CA LYS A 159 -16.09 3.48 21.99
C LYS A 159 -15.06 4.52 21.56
N THR A 160 -14.10 4.14 20.73
CA THR A 160 -13.06 5.04 20.22
C THR A 160 -13.64 6.01 19.21
N ALA A 161 -14.48 5.54 18.29
CA ALA A 161 -15.18 6.39 17.32
C ALA A 161 -16.10 7.40 18.04
N GLU A 162 -16.93 6.94 18.98
CA GLU A 162 -17.83 7.82 19.77
C GLU A 162 -17.04 8.92 20.52
N LYS A 163 -15.96 8.55 21.21
CA LYS A 163 -15.12 9.51 21.92
C LYS A 163 -14.38 10.46 20.99
N SER A 164 -13.98 9.98 19.81
CA SER A 164 -13.28 10.81 18.83
C SER A 164 -14.22 11.88 18.28
N ILE A 165 -15.47 11.52 17.98
CA ILE A 165 -16.51 12.48 17.59
C ILE A 165 -16.66 13.56 18.67
N GLU A 166 -16.89 13.17 19.93
CA GLU A 166 -17.01 14.14 21.04
C GLU A 166 -15.76 15.03 21.18
N GLY A 167 -14.57 14.48 20.94
CA GLY A 167 -13.30 15.20 20.99
C GLY A 167 -13.18 16.23 19.87
N TYR A 168 -13.51 15.85 18.64
CA TYR A 168 -13.48 16.74 17.48
C TYR A 168 -14.58 17.82 17.55
N GLU A 169 -15.76 17.50 18.08
CA GLU A 169 -16.81 18.51 18.30
C GLU A 169 -16.33 19.62 19.25
N LYS A 170 -15.71 19.24 20.37
CA LYS A 170 -15.09 20.20 21.31
C LYS A 170 -13.95 20.98 20.66
N LEU A 171 -13.14 20.32 19.84
CA LEU A 171 -12.05 20.97 19.12
C LEU A 171 -12.57 22.02 18.13
N ILE A 172 -13.60 21.69 17.35
CA ILE A 172 -14.25 22.60 16.40
C ILE A 172 -14.85 23.79 17.13
N GLU A 173 -15.51 23.58 18.28
CA GLU A 173 -16.02 24.69 19.10
C GLU A 173 -14.89 25.61 19.55
N MET A 174 -13.79 25.06 20.07
CA MET A 174 -12.62 25.83 20.51
C MET A 174 -11.97 26.59 19.35
N VAL A 175 -11.83 25.97 18.17
CA VAL A 175 -11.30 26.62 16.96
C VAL A 175 -12.20 27.77 16.53
N ASN A 176 -13.52 27.58 16.53
CA ASN A 176 -14.47 28.63 16.16
C ASN A 176 -14.45 29.83 17.13
N VAL A 177 -14.36 29.57 18.43
CA VAL A 177 -14.23 30.62 19.45
C VAL A 177 -12.90 31.37 19.28
N SER A 178 -11.81 30.62 19.09
CA SER A 178 -10.46 31.18 18.93
C SER A 178 -10.35 32.03 17.66
N ASP A 179 -10.78 31.50 16.52
CA ASP A 179 -10.75 32.18 15.22
C ASP A 179 -11.50 33.52 15.26
N LYS A 180 -12.70 33.57 15.86
CA LYS A 180 -13.48 34.81 15.99
C LYS A 180 -12.70 35.92 16.71
N GLN A 181 -11.87 35.56 17.68
CA GLN A 181 -11.05 36.50 18.43
C GLN A 181 -9.76 36.84 17.68
N LEU A 182 -9.10 35.82 17.11
CA LEU A 182 -7.82 36.00 16.43
C LEU A 182 -7.94 36.78 15.13
N ARG A 183 -9.04 36.67 14.37
CA ARG A 183 -9.31 37.54 13.21
C ARG A 183 -9.21 39.03 13.56
N LYS A 184 -9.64 39.42 14.76
CA LYS A 184 -9.55 40.82 15.24
C LYS A 184 -8.11 41.22 15.58
N ILE A 185 -7.32 40.29 16.12
CA ILE A 185 -5.91 40.52 16.49
C ILE A 185 -5.03 40.60 15.24
N VAL A 186 -5.24 39.67 14.30
CA VAL A 186 -4.50 39.59 13.03
C VAL A 186 -4.97 40.66 12.04
N GLY A 187 -6.25 41.04 12.10
CA GLY A 187 -6.86 41.99 11.16
C GLY A 187 -7.16 41.38 9.79
N LYS A 188 -7.30 40.04 9.71
CA LYS A 188 -7.63 39.30 8.48
C LYS A 188 -8.75 38.30 8.74
N GLU A 189 -9.60 38.08 7.73
CA GLU A 189 -10.64 37.04 7.77
C GLU A 189 -10.09 35.62 7.59
N VAL A 190 -8.98 35.51 6.84
CA VAL A 190 -8.22 34.27 6.66
C VAL A 190 -6.77 34.57 7.01
N TYR A 191 -6.17 33.74 7.86
CA TYR A 191 -4.80 33.92 8.34
C TYR A 191 -4.12 32.57 8.55
N ASN A 192 -2.79 32.57 8.47
CA ASN A 192 -1.97 31.40 8.72
C ASN A 192 -1.14 31.55 10.01
N ALA A 193 -0.31 30.55 10.32
CA ALA A 193 0.54 30.57 11.52
C ALA A 193 1.52 31.75 11.53
N GLU A 194 2.08 32.13 10.38
CA GLU A 194 3.03 33.24 10.25
C GLU A 194 2.36 34.59 10.49
N ASP A 195 1.15 34.79 9.96
CA ASP A 195 0.31 35.96 10.22
C ASP A 195 0.01 36.12 11.71
N LEU A 196 -0.34 35.01 12.37
CA LEU A 196 -0.63 35.00 13.80
C LEU A 196 0.63 35.29 14.64
N GLU A 197 1.78 34.73 14.26
CA GLU A 197 3.07 35.05 14.88
C GLU A 197 3.40 36.54 14.74
N ALA A 198 3.32 37.08 13.52
CA ALA A 198 3.59 38.49 13.25
C ALA A 198 2.64 39.43 14.02
N ALA A 199 1.35 39.08 14.10
CA ALA A 199 0.35 39.88 14.80
C ALA A 199 0.51 39.88 16.33
N THR A 200 1.14 38.85 16.90
CA THR A 200 1.24 38.64 18.35
C THR A 200 2.62 38.94 18.92
N LYS A 201 3.66 39.00 18.08
CA LYS A 201 5.05 39.22 18.50
C LYS A 201 5.24 40.51 19.32
N GLY A 202 5.84 40.38 20.50
CA GLY A 202 6.17 41.50 21.38
C GLY A 202 4.97 42.19 22.03
N LYS A 203 3.76 41.60 21.92
CA LYS A 203 2.55 42.08 22.58
C LYS A 203 2.21 41.21 23.79
N ASN A 204 1.63 41.81 24.80
CA ASN A 204 1.09 41.11 25.97
C ASN A 204 -0.43 41.02 25.83
N PHE A 205 -0.97 39.82 26.08
CA PHE A 205 -2.39 39.56 26.10
C PHE A 205 -2.80 38.99 27.45
N ASP A 206 -4.09 38.97 27.75
CA ASP A 206 -4.60 38.25 28.92
C ASP A 206 -4.35 36.73 28.78
N GLU A 207 -4.52 36.00 29.88
CA GLU A 207 -4.21 34.57 29.97
C GLU A 207 -5.00 33.75 28.96
N PHE A 208 -6.31 34.01 28.82
CA PHE A 208 -7.16 33.28 27.88
C PHE A 208 -6.73 33.55 26.43
N THR A 209 -6.51 34.81 26.08
CA THR A 209 -6.02 35.18 24.74
C THR A 209 -4.65 34.54 24.43
N THR A 210 -3.76 34.46 25.42
CA THR A 210 -2.44 33.83 25.27
C THR A 210 -2.57 32.32 25.02
N GLN A 211 -3.51 31.66 25.68
CA GLN A 211 -3.80 30.24 25.49
C GLN A 211 -4.36 29.97 24.08
N ILE A 212 -5.34 30.74 23.62
CA ILE A 212 -5.91 30.54 22.27
C ILE A 212 -4.90 30.85 21.16
N ILE A 213 -3.98 31.81 21.37
CA ILE A 213 -2.90 32.10 20.42
C ILE A 213 -1.99 30.87 20.30
N SER A 214 -1.56 30.30 21.44
CA SER A 214 -0.69 29.12 21.45
C SER A 214 -1.37 27.91 20.80
N PHE A 215 -2.62 27.65 21.18
CA PHE A 215 -3.45 26.58 20.62
C PHE A 215 -3.62 26.71 19.09
N MET A 216 -4.01 27.89 18.60
CA MET A 216 -4.21 28.10 17.17
C MET A 216 -2.89 28.07 16.39
N LYS A 217 -1.77 28.51 16.98
CA LYS A 217 -0.44 28.39 16.34
C LYS A 217 -0.04 26.93 16.14
N GLU A 218 -0.32 26.07 17.11
CA GLU A 218 -0.01 24.65 17.01
C GLU A 218 -0.81 23.99 15.89
N ILE A 219 -2.11 24.24 15.83
CA ILE A 219 -2.98 23.61 14.82
C ILE A 219 -2.74 24.18 13.41
N LEU A 220 -2.51 25.49 13.29
CA LEU A 220 -2.18 26.13 12.01
C LEU A 220 -0.79 25.75 11.49
N ALA A 221 0.02 25.01 12.24
CA ALA A 221 1.33 24.57 11.78
C ALA A 221 1.25 23.49 10.69
N ASP A 222 0.13 22.75 10.64
CA ASP A 222 -0.07 21.58 9.78
C ASP A 222 -1.06 21.82 8.62
N VAL A 223 -1.60 23.04 8.50
CA VAL A 223 -2.51 23.47 7.42
C VAL A 223 -2.04 24.80 6.83
N GLU A 224 -2.49 25.12 5.62
CA GLU A 224 -2.16 26.36 4.93
C GLU A 224 -2.69 27.59 5.68
N ASP A 225 -3.95 27.55 6.09
CA ASP A 225 -4.60 28.67 6.77
C ASP A 225 -5.85 28.28 7.58
N SER A 226 -6.42 29.28 8.25
CA SER A 226 -7.65 29.16 9.06
C SER A 226 -8.89 28.71 8.29
N LYS A 227 -8.92 28.85 6.96
CA LYS A 227 -10.05 28.40 6.12
C LYS A 227 -9.92 26.90 5.89
N GLU A 228 -8.76 26.43 5.45
CA GLU A 228 -8.50 24.99 5.28
C GLU A 228 -8.75 24.24 6.59
N LEU A 229 -8.27 24.77 7.72
CA LEU A 229 -8.52 24.17 9.04
C LEU A 229 -10.02 23.88 9.30
N LYS A 230 -10.87 24.84 8.96
CA LYS A 230 -12.32 24.74 9.17
C LYS A 230 -13.01 23.83 8.17
N GLU A 231 -12.39 23.58 7.01
CA GLU A 231 -12.87 22.64 6.00
C GLU A 231 -12.44 21.20 6.35
N GLU A 232 -11.25 21.01 6.92
CA GLU A 232 -10.70 19.69 7.26
C GLU A 232 -11.24 19.10 8.57
N LEU A 233 -11.41 19.90 9.62
CA LEU A 233 -11.87 19.38 10.92
C LEU A 233 -13.22 18.65 10.86
N PRO A 234 -14.25 19.14 10.16
CA PRO A 234 -15.52 18.42 10.02
C PRO A 234 -15.38 17.06 9.33
N LYS A 235 -14.41 16.89 8.41
CA LYS A 235 -14.19 15.62 7.71
C LYS A 235 -13.74 14.52 8.66
N ALA A 236 -13.02 14.86 9.75
CA ALA A 236 -12.66 13.89 10.78
C ALA A 236 -13.92 13.33 11.49
N ILE A 237 -14.92 14.18 11.77
CA ILE A 237 -16.20 13.73 12.34
C ILE A 237 -16.97 12.87 11.33
N GLU A 238 -16.99 13.27 10.06
CA GLU A 238 -17.62 12.49 8.99
C GLU A 238 -17.01 11.09 8.85
N HIS A 239 -15.68 10.96 8.99
CA HIS A 239 -14.98 9.69 9.00
C HIS A 239 -15.50 8.75 10.10
N PHE A 240 -15.51 9.19 11.37
CA PHE A 240 -16.00 8.36 12.48
C PHE A 240 -17.51 8.07 12.39
N ASN A 241 -18.30 9.02 11.89
CA ASN A 241 -19.73 8.77 11.64
C ASN A 241 -19.93 7.71 10.55
N THR A 242 -19.12 7.71 9.50
CA THR A 242 -19.14 6.69 8.44
C THR A 242 -18.77 5.33 9.02
N GLN A 243 -17.74 5.26 9.87
CA GLN A 243 -17.38 4.03 10.58
C GLN A 243 -18.54 3.49 11.42
N LEU A 244 -19.18 4.32 12.26
CA LEU A 244 -20.32 3.88 13.08
C LEU A 244 -21.54 3.49 12.23
N LYS A 245 -21.77 4.17 11.12
CA LYS A 245 -22.93 3.96 10.25
C LYS A 245 -22.81 2.69 9.40
N TYR A 246 -21.61 2.38 8.91
CA TYR A 246 -21.37 1.30 7.96
C TYR A 246 -20.42 0.25 8.51
N HIS A 247 -19.20 0.62 8.88
CA HIS A 247 -18.13 -0.33 9.20
C HIS A 247 -18.40 -1.14 10.49
N LEU A 248 -18.95 -0.47 11.51
CA LEU A 248 -19.25 -0.99 12.85
C LEU A 248 -20.74 -1.22 13.08
N ASN A 249 -21.58 -1.08 12.05
CA ASN A 249 -23.03 -1.26 12.19
C ASN A 249 -23.43 -2.72 11.96
N THR A 250 -23.78 -3.44 13.03
CA THR A 250 -24.20 -4.85 12.94
C THR A 250 -25.51 -5.07 12.19
N GLU A 251 -26.31 -4.03 11.96
CA GLU A 251 -27.58 -4.12 11.20
C GLU A 251 -27.37 -3.81 9.70
N PHE A 252 -26.23 -3.24 9.32
CA PHE A 252 -25.86 -3.01 7.92
C PHE A 252 -25.22 -4.27 7.35
N ASP A 253 -25.83 -4.88 6.33
CA ASP A 253 -25.34 -6.09 5.66
C ASP A 253 -25.43 -5.95 4.14
N PRO A 254 -24.50 -5.20 3.51
CA PRO A 254 -24.59 -4.87 2.10
C PRO A 254 -24.45 -6.08 1.19
N ARG A 255 -23.70 -7.12 1.58
CA ARG A 255 -23.57 -8.34 0.78
C ARG A 255 -24.92 -9.03 0.60
N LYS A 256 -25.63 -9.24 1.71
CA LYS A 256 -26.97 -9.83 1.68
C LYS A 256 -28.02 -8.89 1.09
N GLN A 257 -27.91 -7.58 1.33
CA GLN A 257 -28.91 -6.61 0.93
C GLN A 257 -28.80 -6.18 -0.54
N ILE A 258 -27.59 -6.10 -1.09
CA ILE A 258 -27.31 -5.58 -2.44
C ILE A 258 -26.91 -6.73 -3.36
N LEU A 259 -25.84 -7.47 -3.03
CA LEU A 259 -25.28 -8.51 -3.90
C LEU A 259 -26.10 -9.81 -3.91
N LYS A 260 -26.91 -10.04 -2.86
CA LYS A 260 -27.73 -11.26 -2.68
C LYS A 260 -26.87 -12.53 -2.63
N ASP A 261 -25.66 -12.41 -2.10
CA ASP A 261 -24.71 -13.51 -1.91
C ASP A 261 -24.46 -13.78 -0.41
N ASP A 262 -23.96 -14.97 -0.09
CA ASP A 262 -23.46 -15.37 1.22
C ASP A 262 -21.93 -15.47 1.18
N GLU A 263 -21.25 -14.66 2.00
CA GLU A 263 -19.79 -14.65 2.10
C GLU A 263 -19.20 -15.98 2.59
N ASN A 264 -20.01 -16.83 3.22
CA ASN A 264 -19.60 -18.12 3.78
C ASN A 264 -19.90 -19.31 2.86
N ASP A 265 -20.58 -19.11 1.72
CA ASP A 265 -20.85 -20.17 0.76
C ASP A 265 -19.82 -20.18 -0.38
N TRP A 266 -18.88 -21.12 -0.32
CA TRP A 266 -17.87 -21.34 -1.36
C TRP A 266 -18.43 -21.95 -2.66
N ASN A 267 -19.65 -22.50 -2.65
CA ASN A 267 -20.20 -23.14 -3.84
C ASN A 267 -20.69 -22.12 -4.87
N ASN A 268 -21.15 -20.95 -4.42
CA ASN A 268 -21.47 -19.85 -5.32
C ASN A 268 -20.22 -19.03 -5.66
N LYS A 269 -19.66 -19.23 -6.86
CA LYS A 269 -18.40 -18.59 -7.30
C LYS A 269 -18.58 -17.53 -8.39
N HIS A 270 -19.77 -17.45 -8.99
CA HIS A 270 -20.04 -16.59 -10.14
C HIS A 270 -21.07 -15.54 -9.77
N TYR A 271 -20.57 -14.35 -9.43
CA TYR A 271 -21.34 -13.18 -9.03
C TYR A 271 -20.52 -11.92 -9.30
N GLY A 272 -21.16 -10.76 -9.20
CA GLY A 272 -20.54 -9.47 -9.53
C GLY A 272 -20.95 -8.97 -10.92
N ASN A 273 -20.13 -8.12 -11.51
CA ASN A 273 -20.33 -7.56 -12.85
C ASN A 273 -19.02 -7.03 -13.46
N GLY A 274 -19.06 -6.60 -14.73
CA GLY A 274 -17.92 -5.98 -15.43
C GLY A 274 -17.65 -4.50 -15.09
N ASN A 275 -18.37 -3.88 -14.14
CA ASN A 275 -18.10 -2.49 -13.74
C ASN A 275 -16.90 -2.42 -12.78
N VAL A 276 -15.69 -2.41 -13.34
CA VAL A 276 -14.42 -2.39 -12.60
C VAL A 276 -14.09 -1.06 -11.93
N ILE A 277 -14.80 0.02 -12.27
CA ILE A 277 -14.67 1.31 -11.57
C ILE A 277 -15.42 1.25 -10.23
N GLY A 278 -16.58 0.61 -10.22
CA GLY A 278 -17.50 0.59 -9.08
C GLY A 278 -18.69 1.54 -9.27
N PRO A 279 -19.63 1.56 -8.31
CA PRO A 279 -20.85 2.37 -8.41
C PRO A 279 -20.57 3.89 -8.32
N ASP A 280 -19.50 4.27 -7.62
CA ASP A 280 -19.02 5.64 -7.51
C ASP A 280 -17.56 5.71 -8.00
N PRO A 281 -17.27 6.47 -9.07
CA PRO A 281 -15.90 6.65 -9.55
C PRO A 281 -14.92 7.22 -8.53
N GLU A 282 -15.37 8.04 -7.58
CA GLU A 282 -14.48 8.61 -6.55
C GLU A 282 -14.01 7.52 -5.56
N GLU A 283 -14.78 6.45 -5.36
CA GLU A 283 -14.37 5.30 -4.54
C GLU A 283 -13.29 4.44 -5.22
N ALA A 284 -13.06 4.62 -6.53
CA ALA A 284 -11.95 3.99 -7.25
C ALA A 284 -10.60 4.68 -6.99
N LEU A 285 -10.54 5.68 -6.10
CA LEU A 285 -9.35 6.49 -5.84
C LEU A 285 -8.13 5.64 -5.51
N HIS A 286 -8.27 4.70 -4.58
CA HIS A 286 -7.15 3.91 -4.10
C HIS A 286 -6.59 2.99 -5.21
N GLY A 287 -7.43 2.22 -5.89
CA GLY A 287 -6.96 1.32 -6.96
C GLY A 287 -6.48 2.07 -8.21
N THR A 288 -7.05 3.24 -8.52
CA THR A 288 -6.53 4.12 -9.59
C THR A 288 -5.12 4.62 -9.27
N HIS A 289 -4.85 4.99 -8.01
CA HIS A 289 -3.53 5.43 -7.57
C HIS A 289 -2.50 4.31 -7.64
N VAL A 290 -2.88 3.13 -7.15
CA VAL A 290 -2.08 1.89 -7.23
C VAL A 290 -1.76 1.55 -8.69
N ALA A 291 -2.73 1.59 -9.60
CA ALA A 291 -2.53 1.32 -11.02
C ALA A 291 -1.56 2.32 -11.68
N GLY A 292 -1.66 3.61 -11.33
CA GLY A 292 -0.75 4.66 -11.77
C GLY A 292 0.70 4.39 -11.42
N ILE A 293 0.97 4.03 -10.15
CA ILE A 293 2.32 3.69 -9.70
C ILE A 293 2.91 2.56 -10.55
N VAL A 294 2.13 1.51 -10.84
CA VAL A 294 2.60 0.38 -11.64
C VAL A 294 2.89 0.79 -13.09
N ALA A 295 1.94 1.45 -13.75
CA ALA A 295 1.87 1.47 -15.23
C ALA A 295 1.45 2.80 -15.88
N ALA A 296 1.37 3.92 -15.16
CA ALA A 296 1.14 5.23 -15.80
C ALA A 296 2.11 5.42 -16.99
N VAL A 297 1.58 5.90 -18.11
CA VAL A 297 2.29 5.82 -19.39
C VAL A 297 3.55 6.68 -19.33
N ARG A 298 4.69 6.01 -19.49
CA ARG A 298 5.98 6.69 -19.38
C ARG A 298 6.25 7.61 -20.56
N ASP A 299 6.82 8.78 -20.26
CA ASP A 299 7.39 9.75 -21.21
C ASP A 299 6.37 10.36 -22.19
N ASN A 300 5.09 10.41 -21.80
CA ASN A 300 4.00 11.04 -22.54
C ASN A 300 3.82 12.55 -22.25
N GLY A 301 4.52 13.08 -21.23
CA GLY A 301 4.51 14.50 -20.87
C GLY A 301 3.33 14.95 -20.01
N ILE A 302 2.53 14.03 -19.47
CA ILE A 302 1.47 14.31 -18.50
C ILE A 302 1.78 13.62 -17.17
N GLY A 303 1.13 14.07 -16.08
CA GLY A 303 1.10 13.33 -14.83
C GLY A 303 2.46 12.90 -14.29
N MET A 304 2.66 11.58 -14.27
CA MET A 304 3.87 10.93 -13.79
C MET A 304 4.19 9.66 -14.59
N ASN A 305 5.45 9.22 -14.55
CA ASN A 305 5.86 7.97 -15.17
C ASN A 305 5.61 6.82 -14.21
N GLY A 306 4.85 5.78 -14.57
CA GLY A 306 4.75 4.55 -13.78
C GLY A 306 6.05 3.76 -13.76
N VAL A 307 6.17 2.74 -12.90
CA VAL A 307 7.41 1.96 -12.75
C VAL A 307 7.76 1.17 -14.02
N ALA A 308 6.78 0.49 -14.63
CA ALA A 308 6.98 -0.41 -15.77
C ALA A 308 6.40 0.16 -17.09
N ASN A 309 7.22 0.22 -18.14
CA ASN A 309 6.83 0.70 -19.47
C ASN A 309 6.01 -0.31 -20.31
N ALA A 310 5.95 -1.58 -19.87
CA ALA A 310 5.28 -2.67 -20.60
C ALA A 310 4.33 -3.46 -19.70
N ALA A 311 3.81 -2.83 -18.64
CA ALA A 311 2.73 -3.37 -17.83
C ALA A 311 1.38 -3.04 -18.46
N ILE A 312 0.46 -3.99 -18.42
CA ILE A 312 -0.94 -3.84 -18.81
C ILE A 312 -1.79 -4.13 -17.57
N ILE A 313 -2.64 -3.19 -17.17
CA ILE A 313 -3.41 -3.23 -15.92
C ILE A 313 -4.71 -4.00 -16.14
N MET A 314 -4.94 -5.03 -15.34
CA MET A 314 -6.21 -5.74 -15.21
C MET A 314 -6.85 -5.37 -13.88
N PRO A 315 -7.82 -4.43 -13.86
CA PRO A 315 -8.60 -4.12 -12.68
C PRO A 315 -9.41 -5.33 -12.19
N VAL A 316 -9.30 -5.65 -10.90
CA VAL A 316 -10.13 -6.66 -10.24
C VAL A 316 -10.67 -6.06 -8.94
N ARG A 317 -11.91 -5.60 -8.97
CA ARG A 317 -12.53 -4.92 -7.82
C ARG A 317 -13.03 -5.93 -6.80
N ALA A 318 -12.43 -5.94 -5.61
CA ALA A 318 -12.75 -6.87 -4.52
C ALA A 318 -12.64 -6.25 -3.12
N VAL A 319 -12.23 -4.98 -3.01
CA VAL A 319 -12.02 -4.28 -1.73
C VAL A 319 -13.05 -3.15 -1.58
N PRO A 320 -14.01 -3.25 -0.65
CA PRO A 320 -14.97 -2.18 -0.38
C PRO A 320 -14.35 -1.11 0.56
N ASP A 321 -15.06 -0.03 0.82
CA ASP A 321 -14.80 0.82 1.99
C ASP A 321 -15.26 0.08 3.27
N GLY A 322 -14.31 -0.58 3.92
CA GLY A 322 -14.50 -1.57 4.98
C GLY A 322 -13.48 -2.70 4.82
N ASP A 323 -13.73 -3.88 5.42
CA ASP A 323 -12.85 -5.03 5.22
C ASP A 323 -13.32 -5.88 4.05
N GLU A 324 -12.37 -6.32 3.23
CA GLU A 324 -12.56 -7.26 2.14
C GLU A 324 -13.06 -8.64 2.62
N TYR A 325 -13.77 -9.36 1.74
CA TYR A 325 -14.27 -10.70 2.03
C TYR A 325 -13.28 -11.76 1.56
N ASP A 326 -12.97 -12.76 2.40
CA ASP A 326 -12.01 -13.83 2.06
C ASP A 326 -12.39 -14.55 0.75
N LYS A 327 -13.70 -14.75 0.55
CA LYS A 327 -14.27 -15.33 -0.68
C LYS A 327 -13.95 -14.50 -1.92
N ASP A 328 -14.13 -13.18 -1.84
CA ASP A 328 -13.89 -12.26 -2.96
C ASP A 328 -12.41 -12.18 -3.28
N ILE A 329 -11.53 -12.11 -2.27
CA ILE A 329 -10.09 -12.10 -2.48
C ILE A 329 -9.59 -13.40 -3.11
N ALA A 330 -10.06 -14.55 -2.62
CA ALA A 330 -9.66 -15.84 -3.17
C ALA A 330 -10.12 -15.99 -4.64
N LEU A 331 -11.32 -15.54 -4.99
CA LEU A 331 -11.82 -15.57 -6.36
C LEU A 331 -11.16 -14.51 -7.25
N ALA A 332 -10.86 -13.32 -6.74
CA ALA A 332 -10.15 -12.26 -7.45
C ALA A 332 -8.73 -12.67 -7.86
N ILE A 333 -7.99 -13.32 -6.94
CA ILE A 333 -6.68 -13.89 -7.26
C ILE A 333 -6.82 -14.93 -8.37
N ARG A 334 -7.80 -15.84 -8.28
CA ARG A 334 -8.04 -16.87 -9.31
C ARG A 334 -8.40 -16.27 -10.65
N TYR A 335 -9.32 -15.31 -10.67
CA TYR A 335 -9.73 -14.57 -11.85
C TYR A 335 -8.53 -13.95 -12.56
N ALA A 336 -7.69 -13.21 -11.83
CA ALA A 336 -6.51 -12.59 -12.41
C ALA A 336 -5.53 -13.63 -12.97
N VAL A 337 -5.28 -14.72 -12.22
CA VAL A 337 -4.42 -15.83 -12.66
C VAL A 337 -4.94 -16.48 -13.95
N ASP A 338 -6.23 -16.79 -13.99
CA ASP A 338 -6.86 -17.51 -15.10
C ASP A 338 -6.95 -16.64 -16.36
N ASN A 339 -7.08 -15.32 -16.20
CA ASN A 339 -7.02 -14.34 -17.29
C ASN A 339 -5.58 -13.90 -17.66
N GLY A 340 -4.56 -14.59 -17.13
CA GLY A 340 -3.19 -14.48 -17.62
C GLY A 340 -2.33 -13.43 -16.92
N ALA A 341 -2.77 -12.88 -15.78
CA ALA A 341 -1.92 -12.04 -14.95
C ALA A 341 -0.62 -12.77 -14.59
N LYS A 342 0.48 -12.02 -14.60
CA LYS A 342 1.82 -12.50 -14.24
C LYS A 342 2.32 -11.89 -12.94
N VAL A 343 1.74 -10.76 -12.56
CA VAL A 343 1.89 -10.13 -11.26
C VAL A 343 0.50 -9.76 -10.76
N ILE A 344 0.24 -9.92 -9.48
CA ILE A 344 -0.96 -9.43 -8.81
C ILE A 344 -0.51 -8.53 -7.67
N ASN A 345 -1.07 -7.33 -7.60
CA ASN A 345 -0.86 -6.42 -6.48
C ASN A 345 -2.07 -6.49 -5.53
N THR A 346 -1.80 -6.64 -4.23
CA THR A 346 -2.79 -6.64 -3.14
C THR A 346 -2.43 -5.56 -2.14
N SER A 347 -3.11 -4.41 -2.23
CA SER A 347 -2.85 -3.22 -1.40
C SER A 347 -3.91 -3.02 -0.32
N PHE A 348 -4.28 -4.11 0.35
CA PHE A 348 -5.30 -4.16 1.40
C PHE A 348 -4.84 -5.13 2.49
N GLY A 349 -5.54 -5.11 3.63
CA GLY A 349 -5.41 -6.14 4.63
C GLY A 349 -6.26 -5.89 5.86
N LYS A 350 -6.44 -6.94 6.67
CA LYS A 350 -7.33 -6.95 7.82
C LYS A 350 -6.82 -7.84 8.96
N ALA A 351 -7.33 -7.60 10.16
CA ALA A 351 -6.92 -8.30 11.38
C ALA A 351 -7.59 -9.69 11.59
N TYR A 352 -8.67 -9.98 10.87
CA TYR A 352 -9.45 -11.20 11.03
C TYR A 352 -9.75 -11.82 9.66
N SER A 353 -9.66 -13.14 9.55
CA SER A 353 -9.94 -13.87 8.29
C SER A 353 -10.53 -15.24 8.62
N PRO A 354 -11.88 -15.33 8.78
CA PRO A 354 -12.56 -16.58 9.12
C PRO A 354 -12.32 -17.71 8.12
N HIS A 355 -12.10 -17.38 6.84
CA HIS A 355 -11.89 -18.32 5.75
C HIS A 355 -10.52 -18.14 5.07
N LYS A 356 -9.48 -17.80 5.85
CA LYS A 356 -8.10 -17.64 5.36
C LYS A 356 -7.61 -18.78 4.48
N GLU A 357 -8.07 -20.01 4.74
CA GLU A 357 -7.70 -21.19 3.95
C GLU A 357 -8.10 -21.05 2.45
N TRP A 358 -9.20 -20.38 2.14
CA TRP A 358 -9.57 -20.12 0.73
C TRP A 358 -8.57 -19.21 0.03
N VAL A 359 -8.07 -18.21 0.75
CA VAL A 359 -7.06 -17.27 0.26
C VAL A 359 -5.70 -17.96 0.15
N TYR A 360 -5.32 -18.79 1.14
CA TYR A 360 -4.12 -19.63 1.09
C TYR A 360 -4.10 -20.56 -0.13
N GLU A 361 -5.23 -21.22 -0.43
CA GLU A 361 -5.35 -22.04 -1.63
C GLU A 361 -5.34 -21.21 -2.92
N ALA A 362 -5.71 -19.94 -2.88
CA ALA A 362 -5.60 -19.02 -4.03
C ALA A 362 -4.14 -18.59 -4.25
N ILE A 363 -3.39 -18.31 -3.17
CA ILE A 363 -1.96 -18.02 -3.21
C ILE A 363 -1.18 -19.21 -3.80
N LYS A 364 -1.42 -20.43 -3.30
CA LYS A 364 -0.78 -21.66 -3.85
C LYS A 364 -1.14 -21.89 -5.31
N TYR A 365 -2.37 -21.58 -5.70
CA TYR A 365 -2.78 -21.69 -7.10
C TYR A 365 -2.04 -20.70 -8.00
N ALA A 366 -1.93 -19.44 -7.57
CA ALA A 366 -1.11 -18.44 -8.27
C ALA A 366 0.34 -18.92 -8.41
N ALA A 367 0.91 -19.55 -7.38
CA ALA A 367 2.25 -20.14 -7.44
C ALA A 367 2.34 -21.24 -8.52
N SER A 368 1.37 -22.16 -8.53
CA SER A 368 1.29 -23.26 -9.51
C SER A 368 1.12 -22.78 -10.96
N LYS A 369 0.68 -21.53 -11.15
CA LYS A 369 0.46 -20.88 -12.45
C LYS A 369 1.52 -19.83 -12.79
N ASP A 370 2.61 -19.79 -12.03
CA ASP A 370 3.73 -18.86 -12.25
C ASP A 370 3.29 -17.38 -12.19
N VAL A 371 2.55 -17.03 -11.15
CA VAL A 371 2.07 -15.66 -10.88
C VAL A 371 2.62 -15.18 -9.55
N LEU A 372 3.27 -14.01 -9.54
CA LEU A 372 3.78 -13.37 -8.32
C LEU A 372 2.69 -12.51 -7.70
N ILE A 373 2.46 -12.66 -6.40
CA ILE A 373 1.60 -11.78 -5.60
C ILE A 373 2.50 -10.81 -4.82
N VAL A 374 2.23 -9.53 -4.90
CA VAL A 374 2.93 -8.47 -4.18
C VAL A 374 1.95 -7.80 -3.22
N ASN A 375 2.22 -7.91 -1.93
CA ASN A 375 1.31 -7.58 -0.85
C ASN A 375 1.80 -6.40 0.00
N ALA A 376 0.89 -5.53 0.41
CA ALA A 376 1.18 -4.48 1.38
C ALA A 376 1.32 -5.06 2.80
N ALA A 377 2.29 -4.58 3.58
CA ALA A 377 2.48 -5.06 4.96
C ALA A 377 1.41 -4.56 5.97
N GLY A 378 0.67 -3.50 5.63
CA GLY A 378 -0.29 -2.84 6.51
C GLY A 378 0.28 -1.60 7.20
N ASN A 379 -0.60 -0.81 7.80
CA ASN A 379 -0.33 0.58 8.20
C ASN A 379 -0.55 0.84 9.71
N ASP A 380 -0.38 -0.18 10.55
CA ASP A 380 -0.67 -0.14 11.98
C ASP A 380 0.55 0.16 12.86
N SER A 381 1.74 0.34 12.26
CA SER A 381 3.03 0.45 12.97
C SER A 381 3.41 -0.78 13.80
N GLU A 382 2.90 -1.96 13.45
CA GLU A 382 3.02 -3.18 14.27
C GLU A 382 4.05 -4.18 13.74
N ASP A 383 4.50 -5.06 14.64
CA ASP A 383 5.34 -6.22 14.31
C ASP A 383 4.44 -7.39 13.88
N ILE A 384 4.32 -7.63 12.57
CA ILE A 384 3.43 -8.65 12.00
C ILE A 384 3.95 -10.09 12.12
N ASP A 385 5.15 -10.27 12.69
CA ASP A 385 5.60 -11.57 13.19
C ASP A 385 4.90 -11.96 14.50
N VAL A 386 4.26 -10.98 15.18
CA VAL A 386 3.58 -11.11 16.47
C VAL A 386 2.08 -10.84 16.35
N LYS A 387 1.70 -9.79 15.61
CA LYS A 387 0.30 -9.46 15.31
C LYS A 387 -0.04 -9.86 13.88
N GLU A 388 -0.68 -11.00 13.73
CA GLU A 388 -1.10 -11.49 12.41
C GLU A 388 -1.98 -10.46 11.68
N THR A 389 -1.70 -10.30 10.39
CA THR A 389 -2.50 -9.57 9.40
C THR A 389 -2.78 -10.49 8.21
N PHE A 390 -3.89 -10.27 7.51
CA PHE A 390 -4.31 -11.05 6.36
C PHE A 390 -4.54 -10.16 5.13
N PRO A 391 -4.26 -10.63 3.90
CA PRO A 391 -3.67 -11.93 3.59
C PRO A 391 -2.20 -12.01 4.03
N ASN A 392 -1.80 -13.21 4.42
CA ASN A 392 -0.40 -13.59 4.62
C ASN A 392 -0.16 -14.94 3.95
N ASP A 393 1.09 -15.36 3.88
CA ASP A 393 1.48 -16.67 3.38
C ASP A 393 2.18 -17.51 4.45
N GLU A 394 1.94 -17.25 5.74
CA GLU A 394 2.61 -17.96 6.85
C GLU A 394 1.65 -18.92 7.57
N VAL A 395 2.07 -20.18 7.73
CA VAL A 395 1.45 -21.15 8.65
C VAL A 395 2.55 -21.74 9.53
N ASP A 396 2.37 -21.65 10.86
CA ASP A 396 3.33 -22.14 11.86
C ASP A 396 4.78 -21.62 11.65
N GLY A 397 4.92 -20.34 11.28
CA GLY A 397 6.21 -19.70 11.08
C GLY A 397 6.91 -20.04 9.76
N LYS A 398 6.19 -20.60 8.77
CA LYS A 398 6.72 -21.01 7.47
C LYS A 398 5.86 -20.48 6.33
N GLU A 399 6.52 -19.97 5.29
CA GLU A 399 5.86 -19.61 4.03
C GLU A 399 5.17 -20.84 3.41
N ILE A 400 3.94 -20.66 2.93
CA ILE A 400 3.15 -21.69 2.24
C ILE A 400 3.38 -21.69 0.73
N ALA A 401 4.00 -20.63 0.19
CA ALA A 401 4.29 -20.49 -1.23
C ALA A 401 5.52 -19.58 -1.48
N ASP A 402 6.22 -19.78 -2.58
CA ASP A 402 7.43 -19.02 -2.96
C ASP A 402 7.14 -17.83 -3.89
N ASN A 403 5.87 -17.46 -4.03
CA ASN A 403 5.37 -16.44 -4.96
C ASN A 403 4.62 -15.29 -4.28
N PHE A 404 4.69 -15.15 -2.95
CA PHE A 404 4.06 -14.06 -2.20
C PHE A 404 5.15 -13.15 -1.63
N LEU A 405 5.10 -11.85 -1.91
CA LEU A 405 6.13 -10.88 -1.52
C LEU A 405 5.50 -9.72 -0.75
N THR A 406 5.81 -9.60 0.54
CA THR A 406 5.24 -8.56 1.42
C THR A 406 6.16 -7.33 1.54
N VAL A 407 5.57 -6.14 1.38
CA VAL A 407 6.30 -4.87 1.23
C VAL A 407 5.98 -3.88 2.35
N GLY A 408 7.01 -3.48 3.10
CA GLY A 408 6.96 -2.35 4.03
C GLY A 408 7.20 -1.00 3.36
N ALA A 409 6.83 0.09 4.02
CA ALA A 409 6.89 1.44 3.47
C ALA A 409 8.07 2.28 3.97
N LEU A 410 8.70 3.00 3.05
CA LEU A 410 9.78 3.96 3.31
C LEU A 410 9.28 5.40 3.28
N ASN A 411 9.94 6.21 4.08
CA ASN A 411 9.96 7.66 3.98
C ASN A 411 11.09 8.12 3.03
N TYR A 412 10.95 9.31 2.46
CA TYR A 412 11.91 9.88 1.49
C TYR A 412 13.23 10.35 2.13
N GLN A 413 13.36 10.32 3.46
CA GLN A 413 14.55 10.77 4.18
C GLN A 413 15.46 9.61 4.57
N TYR A 414 16.71 9.62 4.12
CA TYR A 414 17.73 8.66 4.59
C TYR A 414 18.31 9.08 5.94
N ASN A 415 17.59 8.76 7.02
CA ASN A 415 17.98 8.96 8.42
C ASN A 415 17.21 7.99 9.35
N GLU A 416 17.15 8.26 10.64
CA GLU A 416 16.45 7.42 11.63
C GLU A 416 14.94 7.31 11.38
N LYS A 417 14.33 8.21 10.58
CA LYS A 417 12.93 8.18 10.14
C LYS A 417 12.71 7.50 8.79
N LEU A 418 13.69 6.73 8.30
CA LEU A 418 13.65 6.09 6.98
C LEU A 418 12.44 5.15 6.82
N VAL A 419 12.02 4.46 7.87
CA VAL A 419 10.79 3.66 7.84
C VAL A 419 9.60 4.59 8.04
N ALA A 420 8.57 4.46 7.20
CA ALA A 420 7.36 5.23 7.34
C ALA A 420 6.73 4.94 8.72
N SER A 421 6.28 5.99 9.42
CA SER A 421 5.84 5.84 10.81
C SER A 421 4.69 4.85 10.98
N PHE A 422 3.83 4.73 9.97
CA PHE A 422 2.70 3.79 9.91
C PHE A 422 3.08 2.38 9.47
N SER A 423 4.26 2.14 8.89
CA SER A 423 4.55 0.85 8.26
C SER A 423 4.58 -0.26 9.29
N ASN A 424 3.81 -1.33 9.03
CA ASN A 424 4.07 -2.62 9.64
C ASN A 424 5.45 -3.13 9.23
N TYR A 425 6.04 -3.96 10.09
CA TYR A 425 7.35 -4.57 9.90
C TYR A 425 7.33 -6.00 10.48
N GLY A 426 8.30 -6.84 10.13
CA GLY A 426 8.35 -8.21 10.65
C GLY A 426 9.56 -8.95 10.10
N LYS A 427 10.33 -9.61 10.95
CA LYS A 427 11.59 -10.24 10.52
C LYS A 427 11.33 -11.42 9.57
N ARG A 428 10.16 -12.05 9.64
CA ARG A 428 9.75 -13.16 8.78
C ARG A 428 8.71 -12.72 7.74
N ASN A 429 7.71 -11.95 8.16
CA ASN A 429 6.52 -11.70 7.34
C ASN A 429 6.59 -10.43 6.47
N VAL A 430 7.68 -9.65 6.55
CA VAL A 430 7.98 -8.57 5.58
C VAL A 430 9.25 -8.91 4.83
N ASP A 431 9.22 -8.88 3.50
CA ASP A 431 10.36 -9.28 2.68
C ASP A 431 11.35 -8.13 2.45
N VAL A 432 10.81 -6.99 2.02
CA VAL A 432 11.56 -5.80 1.57
C VAL A 432 10.79 -4.54 1.92
N PHE A 433 11.45 -3.38 1.82
CA PHE A 433 10.82 -2.07 1.93
C PHE A 433 10.92 -1.30 0.61
N ALA A 434 9.91 -0.50 0.29
CA ALA A 434 9.85 0.36 -0.89
C ALA A 434 9.24 1.74 -0.56
N PRO A 435 9.40 2.75 -1.44
CA PRO A 435 8.80 4.08 -1.25
C PRO A 435 7.31 4.04 -0.94
N GLY A 436 6.86 4.67 0.15
CA GLY A 436 5.44 4.66 0.52
C GLY A 436 4.90 5.95 1.15
N VAL A 437 5.71 7.01 1.26
CA VAL A 437 5.28 8.31 1.82
C VAL A 437 5.30 9.39 0.76
N LYS A 438 4.21 10.15 0.62
CA LYS A 438 4.07 11.20 -0.41
C LYS A 438 4.40 10.66 -1.80
N ILE A 439 3.62 9.67 -2.23
CA ILE A 439 3.71 9.07 -3.55
C ILE A 439 2.68 9.74 -4.46
N TYR A 440 3.16 10.41 -5.50
CA TYR A 440 2.32 11.12 -6.46
C TYR A 440 1.90 10.19 -7.60
N ALA A 441 0.61 9.95 -7.77
CA ALA A 441 0.08 9.12 -8.84
C ALA A 441 -1.36 9.50 -9.20
N THR A 442 -1.92 8.79 -10.17
CA THR A 442 -3.25 9.03 -10.78
C THR A 442 -4.40 8.87 -9.79
N THR A 443 -5.40 9.73 -9.86
CA THR A 443 -6.68 9.60 -9.13
C THR A 443 -7.85 9.85 -10.09
N PRO A 444 -9.08 9.38 -9.76
CA PRO A 444 -10.23 9.46 -10.65
C PRO A 444 -10.48 10.86 -11.22
N GLY A 445 -10.97 10.89 -12.46
CA GLY A 445 -11.32 12.15 -13.13
C GLY A 445 -10.11 12.94 -13.64
N ASN A 446 -9.07 12.23 -14.12
CA ASN A 446 -7.82 12.81 -14.65
C ASN A 446 -7.08 13.70 -13.64
N LYS A 447 -7.10 13.32 -12.37
CA LYS A 447 -6.42 14.02 -11.28
C LYS A 447 -5.18 13.25 -10.85
N TYR A 448 -4.36 13.89 -10.02
CA TYR A 448 -3.15 13.28 -9.48
C TYR A 448 -2.91 13.82 -8.07
N GLU A 449 -2.65 12.94 -7.13
CA GLU A 449 -2.55 13.30 -5.71
C GLU A 449 -1.41 12.56 -5.01
N PHE A 450 -0.92 13.16 -3.93
CA PHE A 450 0.01 12.50 -3.02
C PHE A 450 -0.76 11.62 -2.04
N LEU A 451 -0.55 10.31 -2.12
CA LEU A 451 -1.02 9.37 -1.10
C LEU A 451 0.17 8.74 -0.37
N GLN A 452 -0.13 8.01 0.70
CA GLN A 452 0.87 7.30 1.49
C GLN A 452 0.31 6.02 2.08
N GLY A 453 1.16 5.02 2.22
CA GLY A 453 0.81 3.71 2.74
C GLY A 453 1.78 2.64 2.26
N THR A 454 1.76 1.48 2.92
CA THR A 454 2.28 0.24 2.32
C THR A 454 1.50 -0.14 1.05
N SER A 455 0.28 0.37 0.90
CA SER A 455 -0.51 0.36 -0.33
C SER A 455 0.11 1.11 -1.50
N MET A 456 0.99 2.09 -1.25
CA MET A 456 1.75 2.76 -2.31
C MET A 456 3.13 2.11 -2.50
N ALA A 457 3.68 1.47 -1.46
CA ALA A 457 4.95 0.73 -1.55
C ALA A 457 4.84 -0.60 -2.32
N SER A 458 3.74 -1.33 -2.13
CA SER A 458 3.46 -2.58 -2.86
C SER A 458 3.44 -2.41 -4.39
N PRO A 459 2.73 -1.42 -4.99
CA PRO A 459 2.73 -1.25 -6.44
C PRO A 459 4.07 -0.79 -7.02
N GLU A 460 4.94 -0.13 -6.24
CA GLU A 460 6.33 0.12 -6.67
C GLU A 460 7.07 -1.20 -6.97
N VAL A 461 6.86 -2.20 -6.10
CA VAL A 461 7.47 -3.53 -6.23
C VAL A 461 6.73 -4.39 -7.25
N ALA A 462 5.41 -4.28 -7.38
CA ALA A 462 4.64 -4.95 -8.43
C ALA A 462 5.06 -4.43 -9.82
N GLY A 463 5.26 -3.12 -9.96
CA GLY A 463 5.82 -2.50 -11.14
C GLY A 463 7.25 -2.98 -11.42
N LEU A 464 8.11 -3.07 -10.40
CA LEU A 464 9.45 -3.64 -10.59
C LEU A 464 9.39 -5.10 -11.04
N ALA A 465 8.51 -5.92 -10.47
CA ALA A 465 8.31 -7.28 -10.92
C ALA A 465 7.83 -7.36 -12.38
N ALA A 466 6.88 -6.51 -12.78
CA ALA A 466 6.41 -6.42 -14.15
C ALA A 466 7.52 -5.98 -15.12
N LEU A 467 8.34 -4.99 -14.74
CA LEU A 467 9.53 -4.58 -15.48
C LEU A 467 10.49 -5.76 -15.68
N LEU A 468 10.84 -6.48 -14.61
CA LEU A 468 11.73 -7.63 -14.70
C LEU A 468 11.14 -8.74 -15.59
N ARG A 469 9.84 -9.06 -15.46
CA ARG A 469 9.19 -10.07 -16.30
C ARG A 469 9.08 -9.65 -17.76
N SER A 470 8.93 -8.36 -18.04
CA SER A 470 8.83 -7.85 -19.41
C SER A 470 10.14 -7.98 -20.18
N TYR A 471 11.27 -7.77 -19.52
CA TYR A 471 12.60 -7.81 -20.14
C TYR A 471 13.31 -9.16 -19.98
N PHE A 472 12.91 -9.97 -19.01
CA PHE A 472 13.45 -11.29 -18.72
C PHE A 472 12.33 -12.34 -18.61
N PRO A 473 11.55 -12.58 -19.68
CA PRO A 473 10.33 -13.38 -19.63
C PRO A 473 10.54 -14.86 -19.30
N THR A 474 11.78 -15.34 -19.30
CA THR A 474 12.13 -16.70 -18.87
C THR A 474 12.21 -16.88 -17.36
N LEU A 475 12.19 -15.78 -16.58
CA LEU A 475 12.20 -15.85 -15.13
C LEU A 475 10.81 -16.18 -14.60
N THR A 476 10.74 -17.17 -13.70
CA THR A 476 9.50 -17.54 -13.00
C THR A 476 9.18 -16.54 -11.89
N ALA A 477 7.94 -16.54 -11.39
CA ALA A 477 7.49 -15.72 -10.27
C ALA A 477 8.40 -15.85 -9.04
N ALA A 478 8.71 -17.09 -8.64
CA ALA A 478 9.64 -17.38 -7.54
C ALA A 478 11.04 -16.81 -7.78
N GLN A 479 11.52 -16.88 -9.03
CA GLN A 479 12.83 -16.31 -9.39
C GLN A 479 12.81 -14.78 -9.39
N VAL A 480 11.69 -14.14 -9.73
CA VAL A 480 11.52 -12.69 -9.65
C VAL A 480 11.46 -12.24 -8.19
N LYS A 481 10.70 -12.93 -7.30
CA LYS A 481 10.72 -12.71 -5.84
C LYS A 481 12.16 -12.78 -5.33
N GLU A 482 12.88 -13.86 -5.66
CA GLU A 482 14.28 -14.06 -5.27
C GLU A 482 15.19 -12.92 -5.75
N VAL A 483 15.05 -12.47 -7.01
CA VAL A 483 15.85 -11.37 -7.58
C VAL A 483 15.62 -10.08 -6.81
N ILE A 484 14.37 -9.71 -6.57
CA ILE A 484 14.02 -8.48 -5.84
C ILE A 484 14.62 -8.53 -4.44
N MET A 485 14.43 -9.62 -3.72
CA MET A 485 14.93 -9.79 -2.35
C MET A 485 16.46 -9.78 -2.26
N LYS A 486 17.17 -10.43 -3.21
CA LYS A 486 18.64 -10.54 -3.17
C LYS A 486 19.37 -9.32 -3.71
N SER A 487 18.70 -8.49 -4.50
CA SER A 487 19.29 -7.29 -5.13
C SER A 487 19.10 -6.00 -4.32
N GLY A 488 18.28 -6.04 -3.27
CA GLY A 488 18.01 -4.90 -2.41
C GLY A 488 19.27 -4.33 -1.73
N ILE A 489 19.20 -3.04 -1.40
CA ILE A 489 20.29 -2.32 -0.72
C ILE A 489 20.17 -2.53 0.79
N ARG A 490 21.24 -3.04 1.42
CA ARG A 490 21.31 -3.18 2.87
C ARG A 490 21.46 -1.82 3.55
N ILE A 491 20.63 -1.58 4.56
CA ILE A 491 20.62 -0.34 5.34
C ILE A 491 21.36 -0.54 6.68
N PRO A 492 22.50 0.12 6.91
CA PRO A 492 23.29 -0.03 8.13
C PRO A 492 22.83 0.93 9.26
N LEU A 493 21.53 1.22 9.36
CA LEU A 493 20.98 2.19 10.31
C LEU A 493 20.12 1.52 11.39
N LYS A 494 20.03 2.20 12.54
CA LYS A 494 18.89 2.02 13.44
C LYS A 494 17.83 3.05 13.07
N VAL A 495 16.58 2.62 13.07
CA VAL A 495 15.44 3.43 12.66
C VAL A 495 14.33 3.34 13.69
N TYR A 496 13.49 4.37 13.75
CA TYR A 496 12.28 4.39 14.55
C TYR A 496 11.25 3.42 13.98
N VAL A 497 10.57 2.71 14.87
CA VAL A 497 9.46 1.81 14.55
C VAL A 497 8.44 1.81 15.68
N GLY A 498 7.19 1.47 15.37
CA GLY A 498 6.11 1.42 16.34
C GLY A 498 5.74 2.78 16.93
N ASP A 499 4.73 2.76 17.77
CA ASP A 499 4.28 3.93 18.50
C ASP A 499 5.22 4.32 19.64
N ARG A 500 5.04 5.55 20.12
CA ARG A 500 5.68 6.01 21.35
C ARG A 500 5.06 5.29 22.54
N ASP A 501 5.90 4.87 23.48
CA ASP A 501 5.43 4.34 24.76
C ASP A 501 4.80 5.43 25.64
N GLU A 502 4.27 5.04 26.81
CA GLU A 502 3.67 5.97 27.79
C GLU A 502 4.62 7.08 28.28
N THR A 503 5.94 6.91 28.08
CA THR A 503 6.95 7.90 28.42
C THR A 503 7.29 8.84 27.25
N GLY A 504 6.63 8.66 26.10
CA GLY A 504 6.84 9.42 24.88
C GLY A 504 8.04 8.94 24.05
N LYS A 505 8.69 7.84 24.42
CA LYS A 505 9.88 7.31 23.74
C LYS A 505 9.46 6.33 22.64
N GLN A 506 10.01 6.52 21.44
CA GLN A 506 9.77 5.62 20.32
C GLN A 506 10.85 4.52 20.27
N PRO A 507 10.46 3.24 20.08
CA PRO A 507 11.40 2.16 19.87
C PRO A 507 12.33 2.40 18.68
N MET A 508 13.56 1.91 18.78
CA MET A 508 14.51 1.87 17.66
C MET A 508 15.04 0.45 17.46
N LYS A 509 14.95 -0.05 16.23
CA LYS A 509 15.49 -1.36 15.83
C LYS A 509 16.53 -1.19 14.73
N LYS A 510 17.42 -2.17 14.54
CA LYS A 510 18.27 -2.16 13.35
C LYS A 510 17.38 -2.41 12.14
N PHE A 511 17.61 -1.71 11.03
CA PHE A 511 16.82 -1.94 9.82
C PHE A 511 16.84 -3.40 9.36
N SER A 512 17.95 -4.10 9.57
CA SER A 512 18.11 -5.53 9.26
C SER A 512 17.18 -6.47 10.03
N GLU A 513 16.54 -5.98 11.09
CA GLU A 513 15.61 -6.72 11.95
C GLU A 513 14.14 -6.52 11.54
N LEU A 514 13.86 -5.64 10.56
CA LEU A 514 12.50 -5.23 10.18
C LEU A 514 11.89 -6.01 9.02
N SER A 515 12.72 -6.76 8.30
CA SER A 515 12.31 -7.61 7.18
C SER A 515 13.24 -8.81 7.03
N THR A 516 12.79 -9.84 6.33
CA THR A 516 13.55 -11.03 5.95
C THR A 516 14.91 -10.64 5.38
N THR A 517 14.91 -9.73 4.40
CA THR A 517 16.14 -9.29 3.73
C THR A 517 16.91 -8.23 4.51
N GLY A 518 16.22 -7.36 5.26
CA GLY A 518 16.81 -6.17 5.84
C GLY A 518 17.26 -5.15 4.78
N THR A 519 16.55 -5.10 3.64
CA THR A 519 16.90 -4.27 2.49
C THR A 519 15.76 -3.38 2.02
N ILE A 520 16.13 -2.32 1.30
CA ILE A 520 15.22 -1.54 0.46
C ILE A 520 15.35 -1.99 -1.00
N VAL A 521 14.27 -1.95 -1.75
CA VAL A 521 14.27 -2.34 -3.17
C VAL A 521 15.14 -1.42 -4.03
N ASN A 522 15.74 -1.96 -5.10
CA ASN A 522 16.53 -1.20 -6.05
C ASN A 522 16.44 -1.82 -7.45
N ALA A 523 15.82 -1.10 -8.38
CA ALA A 523 15.53 -1.59 -9.72
C ALA A 523 16.79 -1.85 -10.54
N LYS A 524 17.81 -0.99 -10.42
CA LYS A 524 19.09 -1.17 -11.12
C LYS A 524 19.77 -2.47 -10.73
N ASN A 525 19.93 -2.73 -9.43
CA ASN A 525 20.53 -3.97 -8.94
C ASN A 525 19.69 -5.19 -9.35
N ALA A 526 18.36 -5.07 -9.31
CA ALA A 526 17.46 -6.14 -9.72
C ALA A 526 17.63 -6.49 -11.21
N VAL A 527 17.72 -5.50 -12.10
CA VAL A 527 17.98 -5.70 -13.53
C VAL A 527 19.31 -6.41 -13.78
N LEU A 528 20.38 -6.01 -13.09
CA LEU A 528 21.70 -6.65 -13.21
C LEU A 528 21.64 -8.13 -12.80
N LEU A 529 20.98 -8.43 -11.68
CA LEU A 529 20.84 -9.80 -11.18
C LEU A 529 19.91 -10.65 -12.07
N ALA A 530 18.80 -10.09 -12.54
CA ALA A 530 17.88 -10.74 -13.46
C ALA A 530 18.56 -11.10 -14.79
N ALA A 531 19.31 -10.16 -15.38
CA ALA A 531 20.04 -10.41 -16.62
C ALA A 531 21.05 -11.55 -16.48
N LYS A 532 21.78 -11.59 -15.36
CA LYS A 532 22.69 -12.70 -15.05
C LYS A 532 21.93 -14.02 -14.94
N LYS A 533 20.79 -14.04 -14.27
CA LYS A 533 19.98 -15.25 -14.04
C LYS A 533 19.30 -15.76 -15.32
N ALA A 534 18.90 -14.84 -16.20
CA ALA A 534 18.28 -15.13 -17.49
C ALA A 534 19.32 -15.34 -18.63
N ASN A 535 20.62 -15.23 -18.35
CA ASN A 535 21.69 -15.24 -19.35
C ASN A 535 21.49 -14.21 -20.48
N VAL A 536 20.96 -13.02 -20.14
CA VAL A 536 20.75 -11.91 -21.07
C VAL A 536 21.90 -10.92 -20.96
N LYS A 537 22.44 -10.48 -22.10
CA LYS A 537 23.49 -9.47 -22.15
C LYS A 537 22.90 -8.06 -22.08
N LEU A 538 23.29 -7.31 -21.05
CA LEU A 538 22.98 -5.88 -20.91
C LEU A 538 23.98 -5.03 -21.71
N LYS A 539 23.66 -3.74 -21.87
CA LYS A 539 24.56 -2.76 -22.48
C LYS A 539 25.78 -2.46 -21.63
#